data_AF-A0A7J9R239-F1
#
_entry.id   AF-A0A7J9R239-F1
#
_cell.length_a   1.000
_cell.length_b   1.000
_cell.length_c   1.000
_cell.angle_alpha   90.00
_cell.angle_beta   90.00
_cell.angle_gamma   90.00
#
_symmetry.space_group_name_H-M   'P 1'
#
loop_
_entity.id
_entity.type
_entity.pdbx_description
1 polymer ?
#
loop_
_entity_poly.entity_id
_entity_poly.type
_entity_poly.pdbx_seq_one_letter_code
_entity_poly.pdbx_strand_id
1 'polypeptide(L)'
;MADIFEIFGELSYFGIFLILIGVNASPILMPPSWIVLTSFYLLDPNLNIVLLSMVGATGATIGRFILKKISGLFRKFVGEEQKSNLDIIGDYLNRKKFGYVIASFLFGATPLPSNMLFITYGLMRAKSLGIYIGFW
;
A
#
# COMPACT_ATOMS: atom_id res chain seq x y z
N MET A 1 -11.33 -3.48 28.36
CA MET A 1 -10.90 -2.75 27.16
C MET A 1 -10.89 -3.79 26.07
N ALA A 2 -11.88 -3.79 25.16
CA ALA A 2 -11.85 -4.72 24.04
C ALA A 2 -10.70 -4.29 23.12
N ASP A 3 -9.76 -5.20 22.88
CA ASP A 3 -8.66 -4.92 21.98
C ASP A 3 -9.24 -4.62 20.60
N ILE A 4 -8.68 -3.62 19.90
CA ILE A 4 -9.16 -3.22 18.57
C ILE A 4 -9.25 -4.45 17.65
N PHE A 5 -8.31 -5.39 17.78
CA PHE A 5 -8.29 -6.66 17.06
C PHE A 5 -9.47 -7.59 17.37
N GLU A 6 -10.02 -7.54 18.58
CA GLU A 6 -11.16 -8.35 19.02
C GLU A 6 -12.48 -7.83 18.42
N ILE A 7 -12.69 -6.50 18.46
CA ILE A 7 -13.86 -5.83 17.85
C ILE A 7 -13.89 -6.08 16.33
N PHE A 8 -12.73 -5.97 15.66
CA PHE A 8 -12.65 -6.23 14.23
C PHE A 8 -12.60 -7.72 13.88
N GLY A 9 -12.26 -8.60 14.83
CA GLY A 9 -12.36 -10.05 14.69
C GLY A 9 -13.80 -10.52 14.56
N GLU A 10 -14.73 -9.89 15.29
CA GLU A 10 -16.17 -10.18 15.16
C GLU A 10 -16.75 -9.77 13.79
N LEU A 11 -16.10 -8.82 13.10
CA LEU A 11 -16.47 -8.39 11.74
C LEU A 11 -15.94 -9.33 10.63
N SER A 12 -15.35 -10.48 11.01
CA SER A 12 -14.82 -11.48 10.09
C SER A 12 -13.84 -10.85 9.08
N TYR A 13 -13.93 -11.19 7.80
CA TYR A 13 -13.08 -10.66 6.74
C TYR A 13 -13.19 -9.14 6.54
N PHE A 14 -14.34 -8.54 6.83
CA PHE A 14 -14.57 -7.11 6.62
C PHE A 14 -13.78 -6.25 7.61
N GLY A 15 -13.63 -6.71 8.86
CA GLY A 15 -12.81 -6.00 9.85
C GLY A 15 -11.32 -6.00 9.46
N ILE A 16 -10.82 -7.16 9.01
CA ILE A 16 -9.45 -7.33 8.52
C ILE A 16 -9.18 -6.40 7.33
N PHE A 17 -10.15 -6.29 6.41
CA PHE A 17 -10.08 -5.38 5.27
C PHE A 17 -9.89 -3.93 5.69
N LEU A 18 -10.71 -3.43 6.61
CA LEU A 18 -10.64 -2.04 7.09
C LEU A 18 -9.34 -1.75 7.83
N ILE A 19 -8.86 -2.69 8.65
CA ILE A 19 -7.57 -2.55 9.33
C ILE A 19 -6.44 -2.44 8.32
N LEU A 20 -6.41 -3.30 7.30
CA LEU A 20 -5.32 -3.26 6.31
C LEU A 20 -5.34 -2.00 5.46
N ILE A 21 -6.52 -1.42 5.20
CA ILE A 21 -6.61 -0.09 4.61
C ILE A 21 -5.95 0.94 5.53
N GLY A 22 -6.30 0.97 6.81
CA GLY A 22 -5.74 1.93 7.77
C GLY A 22 -4.22 1.80 7.92
N VAL A 23 -3.74 0.57 8.11
CA VAL A 23 -2.32 0.22 8.23
C VAL A 23 -1.54 0.67 6.99
N ASN A 24 -2.05 0.41 5.78
CA ASN A 24 -1.34 0.75 4.54
C ASN A 24 -1.56 2.20 4.08
N ALA A 25 -2.57 2.90 4.61
CA ALA A 25 -2.79 4.32 4.38
C ALA A 25 -1.88 5.22 5.24
N SER A 26 -1.37 4.69 6.36
CA SER A 26 -0.46 5.42 7.23
C SER A 26 0.88 5.70 6.54
N PRO A 27 1.38 6.95 6.59
CA PRO A 27 2.70 7.29 6.07
C PRO A 27 3.85 6.77 6.95
N ILE A 28 3.54 6.32 8.17
CA ILE A 28 4.51 5.86 9.17
C ILE A 28 4.85 4.38 8.93
N LEU A 29 5.99 3.93 9.46
CA LEU A 29 6.31 2.50 9.56
C LEU A 29 5.23 1.79 10.38
N MET A 30 4.36 1.06 9.66
CA MET A 30 3.34 0.18 10.20
C MET A 30 3.78 -1.27 10.05
N PRO A 31 3.22 -2.20 10.84
CA PRO A 31 3.52 -3.62 10.68
C PRO A 31 3.22 -4.07 9.23
N PRO A 32 4.07 -4.93 8.64
CA PRO A 32 3.80 -5.52 7.34
C PRO A 32 2.43 -6.19 7.29
N SER A 33 1.72 -6.06 6.16
CA SER A 33 0.36 -6.62 5.99
C SER A 33 0.29 -8.12 6.25
N TRP A 34 1.35 -8.87 5.92
CA TRP A 34 1.40 -10.30 6.18
C TRP A 34 1.39 -10.62 7.68
N ILE A 35 2.04 -9.81 8.52
CA ILE A 35 2.02 -9.98 9.99
C ILE A 35 0.58 -9.84 10.48
N VAL A 36 -0.10 -8.77 10.04
CA VAL A 36 -1.51 -8.52 10.41
C VAL A 36 -2.40 -9.70 10.01
N LEU A 37 -2.28 -10.20 8.77
CA LEU A 37 -3.05 -11.35 8.30
C LEU A 37 -2.75 -12.61 9.11
N THR A 38 -1.48 -12.90 9.41
CA THR A 38 -1.11 -14.06 10.23
C THR A 38 -1.64 -13.95 11.65
N SER A 39 -1.67 -12.76 12.24
CA SER A 39 -2.28 -12.55 13.57
C SER A 39 -3.77 -12.90 13.57
N PHE A 40 -4.52 -12.46 12.56
CA PHE A 40 -5.94 -12.82 12.44
C PHE A 40 -6.17 -14.31 12.20
N TYR A 41 -5.33 -14.95 11.38
CA TYR A 41 -5.40 -16.39 11.16
C TYR A 41 -5.08 -17.20 12.42
N LEU A 42 -4.16 -16.72 13.27
CA LEU A 42 -3.85 -17.37 14.56
C LEU A 42 -4.99 -17.21 15.58
N LEU A 43 -5.76 -16.12 15.51
CA LEU A 43 -6.93 -15.89 16.37
C LEU A 43 -8.14 -16.72 15.93
N ASP A 44 -8.36 -16.88 14.62
CA ASP A 44 -9.39 -17.75 14.06
C ASP A 44 -8.85 -18.62 12.91
N PRO A 45 -8.36 -19.84 13.24
CA PRO A 45 -7.84 -20.78 12.25
C PRO A 45 -8.89 -21.30 11.24
N ASN A 46 -10.18 -21.02 11.44
CA ASN A 46 -11.23 -21.42 10.50
C ASN A 46 -11.30 -20.50 9.28
N LEU A 47 -10.62 -19.34 9.32
CA LEU A 47 -10.54 -18.43 8.19
C LEU A 47 -9.86 -19.10 7.00
N ASN A 48 -10.55 -19.14 5.86
CA ASN A 48 -9.96 -19.56 4.61
C ASN A 48 -8.77 -18.66 4.22
N ILE A 49 -7.59 -19.26 4.11
CA ILE A 49 -6.32 -18.56 3.83
C ILE A 49 -6.35 -17.84 2.48
N VAL A 50 -6.97 -18.41 1.45
CA VAL A 50 -7.05 -17.82 0.12
C VAL A 50 -7.91 -16.56 0.16
N LEU A 51 -9.07 -16.64 0.80
CA LEU A 51 -9.97 -15.50 0.95
C LEU A 51 -9.37 -14.40 1.83
N LEU A 52 -8.69 -14.79 2.92
CA LEU A 52 -7.95 -13.89 3.79
C LEU A 52 -6.84 -13.14 3.02
N SER A 53 -6.11 -13.85 2.17
CA SER A 53 -5.05 -13.27 1.34
C SER A 53 -5.60 -12.30 0.29
N MET A 54 -6.71 -12.64 -0.38
CA MET A 54 -7.35 -11.75 -1.36
C MET A 54 -7.87 -10.47 -0.70
N VAL A 55 -8.55 -10.61 0.45
CA VAL A 55 -9.04 -9.48 1.25
C VAL A 55 -7.86 -8.61 1.69
N GLY A 56 -6.77 -9.23 2.13
CA GLY A 56 -5.59 -8.53 2.59
C GLY A 56 -4.85 -7.78 1.50
N ALA A 57 -4.60 -8.41 0.35
CA ALA A 57 -3.98 -7.77 -0.81
C ALA A 57 -4.82 -6.58 -1.30
N THR A 58 -6.14 -6.75 -1.33
CA THR A 58 -7.07 -5.69 -1.76
C THR A 58 -7.10 -4.53 -0.77
N GLY A 59 -7.24 -4.81 0.53
CA GLY A 59 -7.21 -3.79 1.58
C GLY A 59 -5.88 -3.04 1.62
N ALA A 60 -4.76 -3.76 1.52
CA ALA A 60 -3.44 -3.16 1.45
C ALA A 60 -3.29 -2.24 0.24
N THR A 61 -3.69 -2.69 -0.96
CA THR A 61 -3.60 -1.90 -2.19
C THR A 61 -4.46 -0.64 -2.14
N ILE A 62 -5.66 -0.72 -1.56
CA ILE A 62 -6.52 0.46 -1.34
C ILE A 62 -5.87 1.42 -0.33
N GLY A 63 -5.30 0.92 0.76
CA GLY A 63 -4.52 1.75 1.69
C GLY A 63 -3.37 2.46 0.98
N ARG A 64 -2.63 1.75 0.11
CA ARG A 64 -1.56 2.35 -0.71
C ARG A 64 -2.06 3.42 -1.68
N PHE A 65 -3.24 3.23 -2.26
CA PHE A 65 -3.89 4.23 -3.08
C PHE A 65 -4.16 5.51 -2.27
N ILE A 66 -4.70 5.37 -1.07
CA ILE A 66 -4.97 6.49 -0.16
C ILE A 66 -3.67 7.20 0.22
N LEU A 67 -2.63 6.45 0.62
CA LEU A 67 -1.32 7.02 0.97
C LEU A 67 -0.75 7.85 -0.19
N LYS A 68 -0.71 7.29 -1.40
CA LYS A 68 -0.28 8.01 -2.60
C LYS A 68 -1.06 9.30 -2.83
N LYS A 69 -2.39 9.27 -2.67
CA LYS A 69 -3.24 10.46 -2.83
C LYS A 69 -2.90 11.53 -1.79
N ILE A 70 -2.78 11.14 -0.53
CA ILE A 70 -2.41 12.04 0.58
C ILE A 70 -1.03 12.64 0.31
N SER A 71 -0.02 11.83 -0.01
CA SER A 71 1.33 12.30 -0.33
C SER A 71 1.35 13.30 -1.49
N GLY A 72 0.52 13.09 -2.52
CA GLY A 72 0.39 14.03 -3.63
C GLY A 72 -0.08 15.44 -3.22
N LEU A 73 -0.87 15.57 -2.14
CA LEU A 73 -1.27 16.87 -1.58
C LEU A 73 -0.08 17.60 -0.96
N PHE A 74 0.90 16.86 -0.42
CA PHE A 74 2.10 17.42 0.18
C PHE A 74 3.17 17.84 -0.85
N ARG A 75 2.99 17.55 -2.15
CA ARG A 75 3.93 17.99 -3.20
C ARG A 75 4.20 19.49 -3.17
N LYS A 76 3.22 20.30 -2.75
CA LYS A 76 3.37 21.77 -2.64
C LYS A 76 4.48 22.21 -1.67
N PHE A 77 4.81 21.38 -0.68
CA PHE A 77 5.86 21.65 0.32
C PHE A 77 7.24 21.13 -0.08
N VAL A 78 7.35 20.41 -1.20
CA VAL A 78 8.62 19.90 -1.72
C VAL A 78 9.38 21.03 -2.43
N GLY A 79 10.69 21.10 -2.28
CA GLY A 79 11.52 22.07 -2.99
C GLY A 79 11.54 21.85 -4.51
N GLU A 80 11.85 22.90 -5.28
CA GLU A 80 11.83 22.85 -6.75
C GLU A 80 12.82 21.84 -7.33
N GLU A 81 14.01 21.70 -6.72
CA GLU A 81 15.01 20.72 -7.13
C GLU A 81 14.49 19.28 -6.95
N GLN A 82 13.91 18.97 -5.78
CA GLN A 82 13.36 17.65 -5.52
C GLN A 82 12.15 17.35 -6.41
N LYS A 83 11.30 18.36 -6.70
CA LYS A 83 10.21 18.21 -7.67
C LYS A 83 10.75 17.85 -9.06
N SER A 84 11.79 18.55 -9.53
CA SER A 84 12.43 18.27 -10.81
C SER A 84 12.97 16.83 -10.87
N ASN A 85 13.69 16.39 -9.84
CA ASN A 85 14.19 15.02 -9.76
C ASN A 85 13.07 13.97 -9.78
N LEU A 86 11.97 14.22 -9.05
CA LEU A 86 10.80 13.35 -9.07
C LEU A 86 10.13 13.30 -10.45
N ASP A 87 10.06 14.42 -11.15
CA ASP A 87 9.48 14.49 -12.50
C ASP A 87 10.34 13.75 -13.52
N ILE A 88 11.67 13.83 -13.43
CA ILE A 88 12.59 13.04 -14.28
C ILE A 88 12.35 11.54 -14.11
N ILE A 89 12.22 11.06 -12.87
CA ILE A 89 11.91 9.65 -12.59
C ILE A 89 10.53 9.30 -13.16
N GLY A 90 9.57 10.21 -13.08
CA GLY A 90 8.21 10.02 -13.57
C GLY A 90 8.19 9.87 -15.08
N ASP A 91 8.88 10.75 -15.79
CA ASP A 91 9.02 10.71 -17.23
C ASP A 91 9.74 9.44 -17.70
N TYR A 92 10.76 9.00 -16.97
CA TYR A 92 11.44 7.73 -17.26
C TYR A 92 10.47 6.53 -17.15
N LEU A 93 9.70 6.46 -16.07
CA LEU A 93 8.72 5.38 -15.87
C LEU A 93 7.56 5.45 -16.87
N ASN A 94 7.10 6.65 -17.24
CA ASN A 94 6.06 6.86 -18.24
C ASN A 94 6.50 6.41 -19.64
N ARG A 95 7.77 6.58 -20.00
CA ARG A 95 8.33 6.12 -21.29
C ARG A 95 8.35 4.59 -21.42
N LYS A 96 8.32 3.86 -20.32
CA LYS A 96 8.34 2.39 -20.31
C LYS A 96 6.91 1.85 -20.14
N LYS A 97 6.43 1.07 -21.11
CA LYS A 97 5.08 0.46 -21.10
C LYS A 97 4.72 -0.24 -19.77
N PHE A 98 5.70 -0.90 -19.16
CA PHE A 98 5.56 -1.62 -17.88
C PHE A 98 6.38 -1.02 -16.74
N GLY A 99 6.86 0.23 -16.87
CA GLY A 99 7.77 0.83 -15.87
C GLY A 99 7.19 0.83 -14.46
N TYR A 100 5.96 1.30 -14.31
CA TYR A 100 5.26 1.32 -13.02
C TYR A 100 4.89 -0.07 -12.51
N VAL A 101 4.55 -1.01 -13.40
CA VAL A 101 4.21 -2.39 -13.03
C VAL A 101 5.44 -3.09 -12.46
N ILE A 102 6.55 -3.05 -13.21
CA ILE A 102 7.81 -3.69 -12.81
C ILE A 102 8.33 -3.05 -11.52
N ALA A 103 8.33 -1.72 -11.42
CA ALA A 103 8.80 -1.05 -10.22
C ALA A 103 7.94 -1.41 -8.99
N SER A 104 6.62 -1.44 -9.13
CA SER A 104 5.72 -1.79 -8.02
C SER A 104 5.85 -3.26 -7.62
N PHE A 105 5.99 -4.15 -8.60
CA PHE A 105 6.21 -5.57 -8.38
C PHE A 105 7.54 -5.83 -7.68
N LEU A 106 8.64 -5.24 -8.14
CA LEU A 106 9.94 -5.40 -7.51
C LEU A 106 9.94 -4.89 -6.06
N PHE A 107 9.31 -3.75 -5.79
CA PHE A 107 9.20 -3.23 -4.43
C PHE A 107 8.25 -4.04 -3.54
N GLY A 108 7.23 -4.69 -4.09
CA GLY A 108 6.35 -5.60 -3.36
C GLY A 108 6.99 -6.97 -3.10
N ALA A 109 7.81 -7.45 -4.03
CA ALA A 109 8.50 -8.74 -3.95
C ALA A 109 9.79 -8.69 -3.12
N THR A 110 10.34 -7.50 -2.88
CA THR A 110 11.55 -7.30 -2.08
C THR A 110 11.21 -6.78 -0.69
N PRO A 111 12.12 -6.89 0.30
CA PRO A 111 11.93 -6.29 1.62
C PRO A 111 12.04 -4.75 1.60
N LEU A 112 11.91 -4.12 0.44
CA LEU A 112 11.98 -2.67 0.30
C LEU A 112 10.72 -2.01 0.90
N PRO A 113 10.87 -0.82 1.50
CA PRO A 113 9.75 -0.11 2.09
C PRO A 113 8.81 0.41 0.99
N SER A 114 7.77 -0.35 0.68
CA SER A 114 6.74 0.05 -0.28
C SER A 114 6.04 1.37 0.11
N ASN A 115 6.10 1.80 1.39
CA ASN A 115 5.62 3.12 1.82
C ASN A 115 6.33 4.23 1.03
N MET A 116 7.65 4.15 0.92
CA MET A 116 8.43 5.15 0.19
C MET A 116 8.07 5.16 -1.30
N LEU A 117 7.81 3.99 -1.88
CA LEU A 117 7.37 3.90 -3.28
C LEU A 117 6.07 4.69 -3.52
N PHE A 118 5.03 4.43 -2.73
CA PHE A 118 3.72 5.07 -2.90
C PHE A 118 3.75 6.56 -2.53
N ILE A 119 4.55 6.96 -1.54
CA ILE A 119 4.81 8.37 -1.24
C ILE A 119 5.44 9.05 -2.45
N THR A 120 6.50 8.44 -2.99
CA THR A 120 7.22 8.95 -4.17
C THR A 120 6.27 9.06 -5.36
N TYR A 121 5.48 8.03 -5.67
CA TYR A 121 4.45 8.09 -6.70
C TYR A 121 3.39 9.17 -6.47
N GLY A 122 3.04 9.44 -5.22
CA GLY A 122 2.16 10.54 -4.85
C GLY A 122 2.79 11.89 -5.17
N LEU A 123 4.02 12.10 -4.71
CA LEU A 123 4.78 13.33 -4.96
C LEU A 123 5.08 13.53 -6.44
N MET A 124 5.28 12.48 -7.22
CA MET A 124 5.43 12.52 -8.69
C MET A 124 4.10 12.76 -9.43
N ARG A 125 2.95 12.71 -8.74
CA ARG A 125 1.61 12.74 -9.33
C ARG A 125 1.40 11.64 -10.39
N ALA A 126 1.97 10.46 -10.17
CA ALA A 126 1.87 9.35 -11.11
C ALA A 126 0.41 8.92 -11.31
N LYS A 127 -0.05 8.77 -12.57
CA LYS A 127 -1.45 8.41 -12.89
C LYS A 127 -1.65 6.95 -13.34
N SER A 128 -0.58 6.17 -13.45
CA SER A 128 -0.65 4.81 -13.99
C SER A 128 -1.40 3.84 -13.07
N LEU A 129 -2.38 3.12 -13.64
CA LEU A 129 -3.03 1.97 -12.99
C LEU A 129 -2.08 0.79 -12.80
N GLY A 130 -1.00 0.72 -13.60
CA GLY A 130 0.02 -0.31 -13.50
C GLY A 130 0.73 -0.36 -12.14
N ILE A 131 0.67 0.74 -11.37
CA ILE A 131 1.15 0.79 -9.99
C ILE A 131 0.42 -0.25 -9.13
N TYR A 132 -0.91 -0.30 -9.23
CA TYR A 132 -1.74 -1.15 -8.40
C TYR A 132 -1.71 -2.60 -8.88
N ILE A 133 -1.71 -2.80 -10.21
CA ILE A 133 -1.60 -4.12 -10.81
C ILE A 133 -0.26 -4.78 -10.48
N GLY A 134 0.82 -4.00 -10.44
CA GLY A 134 2.14 -4.55 -10.07
C GLY A 134 2.29 -4.81 -8.57
N PHE A 135 1.49 -4.17 -7.72
CA PHE A 135 1.61 -4.28 -6.27
C PHE A 135 0.66 -5.29 -5.62
N TRP A 136 -0.55 -5.46 -6.19
CA TRP A 136 -1.54 -6.42 -5.70
C TRP A 136 -1.07 -7.85 -5.93
#